data_AF-A0A1Q7P1Q8-F1
#
_entry.id   AF-A0A1Q7P1Q8-F1
#
_cell.length_a   1.000
_cell.length_b   1.000
_cell.length_c   1.000
_cell.angle_alpha   90.00
_cell.angle_beta   90.00
_cell.angle_gamma   90.00
#
_symmetry.space_group_name_H-M   'P 1'
#
loop_
_entity.id
_entity.type
_entity.pdbx_description
1 polymer ?
#
loop_
_entity_poly.entity_id
_entity_poly.type
_entity_poly.pdbx_seq_one_letter_code
_entity_poly.pdbx_strand_id
1 'polypeptide(L)'
;MVDTKIDWFHDFLGVGYHLYNVRPSIFLIFDGRKKLANTWNKIIKYFPDDEIKMRFVERDPVYEFVLYCQSRILLTTSVFLKSLKISEHYKGFKENYDGAAVLKLALHIPKKDSYQLEIFKYQKRITDIRFMTESEAAEDFIVSRSMRNLRNPS
;
A
#
# COMPACT_ATOMS: atom_id res chain seq x y z
N MET A 1 -19.61 15.93 10.77
CA MET A 1 -18.44 15.24 10.19
C MET A 1 -17.21 15.90 10.79
N VAL A 2 -16.46 15.19 11.63
CA VAL A 2 -15.24 15.76 12.21
C VAL A 2 -14.18 15.74 11.10
N ASP A 3 -13.65 16.92 10.75
CA ASP A 3 -12.62 17.08 9.73
C ASP A 3 -11.39 16.26 10.13
N THR A 4 -11.32 15.04 9.60
CA THR A 4 -10.19 14.14 9.79
C THR A 4 -9.10 14.60 8.84
N LYS A 5 -7.95 15.01 9.36
CA LYS A 5 -6.82 15.40 8.53
C LYS A 5 -6.32 14.19 7.75
N ILE A 6 -6.23 14.31 6.43
CA ILE A 6 -5.70 13.23 5.58
C ILE A 6 -4.27 13.56 5.17
N ASP A 7 -3.35 12.67 5.54
CA ASP A 7 -1.95 12.75 5.15
C ASP A 7 -1.70 11.79 3.97
N TRP A 8 -1.28 12.36 2.83
CA TRP A 8 -1.08 11.65 1.58
C TRP A 8 0.39 11.28 1.38
N PHE A 9 0.67 10.00 1.13
CA PHE A 9 2.02 9.46 0.98
C PHE A 9 2.20 8.82 -0.40
N HIS A 10 2.83 9.57 -1.29
CA HIS A 10 3.19 9.13 -2.66
C HIS A 10 4.65 8.70 -2.77
N ASP A 11 5.42 9.00 -1.72
CA ASP A 11 6.87 8.93 -1.73
C ASP A 11 7.34 7.50 -1.39
N PHE A 12 7.15 6.59 -2.35
CA PHE A 12 7.67 5.22 -2.39
C PHE A 12 7.72 4.77 -3.85
N LEU A 13 8.61 3.86 -4.23
CA LEU A 13 8.80 3.47 -5.64
C LEU A 13 7.63 2.67 -6.19
N GLY A 14 7.07 1.76 -5.39
CA GLY A 14 5.97 0.90 -5.83
C GLY A 14 5.71 -0.24 -4.86
N VAL A 15 4.99 -1.24 -5.36
CA VAL A 15 4.59 -2.42 -4.58
C VAL A 15 5.20 -3.68 -5.18
N GLY A 16 5.76 -4.54 -4.32
CA GLY A 16 6.23 -5.88 -4.68
C GLY A 16 5.36 -6.97 -4.05
N TYR A 17 5.36 -8.16 -4.66
CA TYR A 17 4.56 -9.30 -4.21
C TYR A 17 5.45 -10.53 -4.01
N HIS A 18 5.16 -11.33 -2.99
CA HIS A 18 5.87 -12.59 -2.74
C HIS A 18 4.91 -13.66 -2.19
N LEU A 19 4.86 -14.81 -2.87
CA LEU A 19 3.82 -15.84 -2.67
C LEU A 19 4.30 -17.08 -1.91
N TYR A 20 5.61 -17.28 -1.70
CA TYR A 20 6.17 -18.54 -1.20
C TYR A 20 6.08 -18.76 0.32
N ASN A 21 5.21 -18.04 1.02
CA ASN A 21 5.03 -18.18 2.46
C ASN A 21 3.61 -18.72 2.76
N VAL A 22 3.36 -19.12 4.01
CA VAL A 22 2.00 -19.50 4.49
C VAL A 22 0.95 -18.43 4.19
N ARG A 23 1.37 -17.16 4.12
CA ARG A 23 0.54 -16.04 3.65
C ARG A 23 1.33 -15.20 2.65
N PRO A 24 0.68 -14.69 1.59
CA PRO A 24 1.35 -13.82 0.65
C PRO A 24 1.84 -12.54 1.34
N SER A 25 2.96 -12.00 0.85
CA SER A 25 3.58 -10.77 1.36
C SER A 25 3.54 -9.67 0.30
N ILE A 26 3.33 -8.45 0.77
CA ILE A 26 3.25 -7.24 -0.04
C ILE A 26 4.30 -6.28 0.49
N PHE A 27 5.15 -5.76 -0.39
CA PHE A 27 6.23 -4.85 -0.02
C PHE A 27 5.93 -3.44 -0.48
N LEU A 28 5.96 -2.47 0.42
CA LEU A 28 6.17 -1.08 0.03
C LEU A 28 7.66 -0.88 -0.24
N ILE A 29 8.00 -0.54 -1.47
CA ILE A 29 9.39 -0.41 -1.93
C ILE A 29 9.82 1.04 -1.84
N PHE A 30 10.94 1.31 -1.18
CA PHE A 30 11.52 2.65 -1.01
C PHE A 30 12.88 2.74 -1.68
N ASP A 31 13.29 3.95 -2.04
CA ASP A 31 14.58 4.32 -2.63
C ASP A 31 15.61 4.84 -1.61
N GLY A 32 15.20 5.01 -0.35
CA GLY A 32 16.08 5.55 0.70
C GLY A 32 15.84 4.92 2.07
N ARG A 33 16.93 4.50 2.74
CA ARG A 33 16.86 3.86 4.08
C ARG A 33 16.23 4.77 5.13
N LYS A 34 16.60 6.07 5.15
CA LYS A 34 16.05 7.06 6.10
C LYS A 34 14.55 7.25 5.90
N LYS A 35 14.11 7.31 4.64
CA LYS A 35 12.71 7.45 4.25
C LYS A 35 11.89 6.23 4.68
N LEU A 36 12.35 5.02 4.34
CA LEU A 36 11.76 3.77 4.81
C LEU A 36 11.65 3.72 6.34
N ALA A 37 12.75 3.99 7.05
CA ALA A 37 12.79 3.95 8.50
C ALA A 37 11.87 5.00 9.15
N ASN A 38 11.79 6.20 8.59
CA ASN A 38 10.86 7.23 9.04
C ASN A 38 9.40 6.81 8.83
N THR A 39 9.07 6.31 7.63
CA THR A 39 7.72 5.82 7.32
C THR A 39 7.29 4.72 8.29
N TRP A 40 8.18 3.78 8.59
CA TRP A 40 7.88 2.76 9.59
C TRP A 40 7.70 3.36 10.98
N ASN A 41 8.72 4.03 11.50
CA ASN A 41 8.77 4.42 12.92
C ASN A 41 7.82 5.56 13.27
N LYS A 42 7.38 6.37 12.31
CA LYS A 42 6.47 7.50 12.56
C LYS A 42 5.02 7.20 12.19
N ILE A 43 4.77 6.24 11.30
CA ILE A 43 3.43 6.03 10.72
C ILE A 43 3.02 4.56 10.88
N ILE A 44 3.58 3.65 10.06
CA ILE A 44 3.05 2.28 9.90
C ILE A 44 3.17 1.45 11.19
N LYS A 45 4.22 1.66 11.99
CA LYS A 45 4.43 0.94 13.26
C LYS A 45 3.23 1.09 14.21
N TYR A 46 2.56 2.23 14.18
CA TYR A 46 1.47 2.58 15.09
C TYR A 46 0.08 2.19 14.56
N PHE A 47 -0.01 1.65 13.35
CA PHE A 47 -1.29 1.17 12.83
C PHE A 47 -1.70 -0.13 13.54
N PRO A 48 -2.91 -0.21 14.12
CA PRO A 48 -3.47 -1.48 14.57
C PRO A 48 -3.73 -2.38 13.36
N ASP A 49 -3.28 -3.63 13.42
CA ASP A 49 -3.34 -4.57 12.27
C ASP A 49 -4.77 -4.78 11.75
N ASP A 50 -5.77 -4.74 12.62
CA ASP A 50 -7.20 -4.88 12.33
C ASP A 50 -7.84 -3.62 11.73
N GLU A 51 -7.15 -2.47 11.76
CA GLU A 51 -7.62 -1.21 11.20
C GLU A 51 -6.97 -0.86 9.86
N ILE A 52 -5.95 -1.62 9.45
CA ILE A 52 -5.29 -1.40 8.17
C ILE A 52 -6.18 -1.90 7.05
N LYS A 53 -6.48 -1.00 6.11
CA LYS A 53 -7.26 -1.29 4.91
C LYS A 53 -6.38 -1.18 3.68
N MET A 54 -6.47 -2.18 2.81
CA MET A 54 -5.77 -2.20 1.53
C MET A 54 -6.76 -2.40 0.39
N ARG A 55 -6.65 -1.57 -0.63
CA ARG A 55 -7.54 -1.53 -1.78
C ARG A 55 -6.74 -1.50 -3.06
N PHE A 56 -7.20 -2.28 -4.03
CA PHE A 56 -6.68 -2.32 -5.39
C PHE A 56 -7.83 -1.93 -6.31
N VAL A 57 -7.78 -0.71 -6.86
CA VAL A 57 -8.78 -0.24 -7.82
C VAL A 57 -8.30 -0.60 -9.21
N GLU A 58 -8.97 -1.52 -9.89
CA GLU A 58 -8.50 -2.09 -11.15
C GLU A 58 -9.00 -1.29 -12.36
N ARG A 59 -8.08 -0.87 -13.24
CA ARG A 59 -8.38 -0.21 -14.52
C ARG A 59 -7.35 -0.59 -15.58
N ASP A 60 -7.61 -1.65 -16.35
CA ASP A 60 -6.71 -2.16 -17.39
C ASP A 60 -6.14 -1.02 -18.27
N PRO A 61 -4.80 -0.85 -18.40
CA PRO A 61 -3.68 -1.74 -17.98
C PRO A 61 -3.03 -1.44 -16.62
N VAL A 62 -3.66 -0.62 -15.79
CA VAL A 62 -3.14 -0.20 -14.48
C VAL A 62 -4.08 -0.59 -13.34
N TYR A 63 -3.60 -0.41 -12.12
CA TYR A 63 -4.44 -0.38 -10.94
C TYR A 63 -3.90 0.68 -9.99
N GLU A 64 -4.78 1.27 -9.21
CA GLU A 64 -4.44 2.18 -8.14
C GLU A 64 -4.38 1.42 -6.83
N PHE A 65 -3.19 1.37 -6.26
CA PHE A 65 -2.96 0.85 -4.92
C PHE A 65 -3.28 1.93 -3.89
N VAL A 66 -4.10 1.57 -2.88
CA VAL A 66 -4.40 2.43 -1.74
C VAL A 66 -4.28 1.61 -0.45
N LEU A 67 -3.41 2.03 0.44
CA LEU A 67 -3.25 1.50 1.79
C LEU A 67 -3.51 2.62 2.77
N TYR A 68 -4.44 2.42 3.69
CA TYR A 68 -4.77 3.45 4.67
C TYR A 68 -5.11 2.87 6.04
N CYS A 69 -4.90 3.70 7.05
CA CYS A 69 -5.32 3.44 8.42
C CYS A 69 -5.80 4.77 9.00
N GLN A 70 -6.96 4.75 9.65
CA GLN A 70 -7.50 5.92 10.34
C GLN A 70 -7.13 5.82 11.82
N SER A 71 -6.39 6.80 12.32
CA SER A 71 -6.14 6.90 13.76
C SER A 71 -7.41 7.38 14.47
N ARG A 72 -7.97 6.55 15.36
CA ARG A 72 -9.08 6.96 16.23
C ARG A 72 -8.69 8.04 17.24
N ILE A 73 -7.41 8.09 17.60
CA ILE A 73 -6.89 8.99 18.65
C ILE A 73 -6.51 10.35 18.05
N LEU A 74 -5.77 10.36 16.95
CA LEU A 74 -5.27 11.59 16.34
C LEU A 74 -6.25 12.18 15.31
N LEU A 75 -7.33 11.46 14.99
CA LEU A 75 -8.28 11.82 13.93
C LEU A 75 -7.54 12.17 12.61
N THR A 76 -6.47 11.43 12.34
CA THR A 76 -5.67 11.52 11.13
C THR A 76 -5.78 10.23 10.34
N THR A 77 -6.00 10.34 9.03
CA THR A 77 -5.94 9.19 8.11
C THR A 77 -4.65 9.29 7.31
N SER A 78 -3.77 8.32 7.50
CA SER A 78 -2.57 8.19 6.69
C SER A 78 -2.87 7.30 5.50
N VAL A 79 -2.62 7.80 4.29
CA VAL A 79 -2.94 7.12 3.03
C VAL A 79 -1.69 6.99 2.18
N PHE A 80 -1.28 5.76 1.89
CA PHE A 80 -0.26 5.42 0.91
C PHE A 80 -0.95 5.08 -0.41
N LEU A 81 -0.56 5.76 -1.48
CA LEU A 81 -1.22 5.58 -2.77
C LEU A 81 -0.25 5.68 -3.96
N LYS A 82 -0.48 4.83 -4.97
CA LYS A 82 0.32 4.80 -6.19
C LYS A 82 -0.44 4.13 -7.34
N SER A 83 -0.30 4.68 -8.55
CA SER A 83 -0.73 4.01 -9.78
C SER A 83 0.37 3.05 -10.24
N LEU A 84 0.00 1.80 -10.53
CA LEU A 84 0.91 0.70 -10.86
C LEU A 84 0.38 -0.06 -12.08
N LYS A 85 1.28 -0.61 -12.89
CA LYS A 85 0.87 -1.46 -14.02
C LYS A 85 0.46 -2.84 -13.52
N ILE A 86 -0.59 -3.39 -14.10
CA ILE A 86 -0.95 -4.81 -13.88
C ILE A 86 0.21 -5.66 -14.39
N SER A 87 0.69 -6.56 -13.54
CA SER A 87 1.79 -7.49 -13.83
C SER A 87 1.41 -8.91 -13.42
N GLU A 88 2.13 -9.90 -13.92
CA GLU A 88 1.94 -11.30 -13.53
C GLU A 88 2.12 -11.51 -12.02
N HIS A 89 2.98 -10.72 -11.36
CA HIS A 89 3.14 -10.76 -9.91
C HIS A 89 1.89 -10.27 -9.16
N TYR A 90 1.22 -9.24 -9.69
CA TYR A 90 -0.04 -8.75 -9.13
C TYR A 90 -1.16 -9.77 -9.34
N LYS A 91 -1.29 -10.32 -10.56
CA LYS A 91 -2.30 -11.36 -10.86
C LYS A 91 -2.11 -12.57 -9.96
N GLY A 92 -0.88 -13.07 -9.84
CA GLY A 92 -0.54 -14.17 -8.94
C GLY A 92 -0.85 -13.85 -7.48
N PHE A 93 -0.61 -12.61 -7.02
CA PHE A 93 -1.02 -12.20 -5.68
C PHE A 93 -2.53 -12.24 -5.49
N LYS A 94 -3.31 -11.70 -6.44
CA LYS A 94 -4.77 -11.70 -6.38
C LYS A 94 -5.35 -13.12 -6.36
N GLU A 95 -4.83 -14.01 -7.20
CA GLU A 95 -5.27 -15.41 -7.31
C GLU A 95 -4.94 -16.23 -6.06
N ASN A 96 -3.82 -15.94 -5.39
CA ASN A 96 -3.35 -16.69 -4.22
C ASN A 96 -3.69 -15.98 -2.89
N TYR A 97 -4.45 -14.89 -2.92
CA TYR A 97 -4.88 -14.20 -1.71
C TYR A 97 -6.02 -14.97 -1.02
N ASP A 98 -5.75 -15.45 0.18
CA ASP A 98 -6.72 -16.20 1.01
C ASP A 98 -6.99 -15.47 2.34
N GLY A 99 -7.64 -14.31 2.25
CA GLY A 99 -8.21 -13.60 3.40
C GLY A 99 -7.21 -12.88 4.34
N ALA A 100 -5.90 -13.06 4.19
CA ALA A 100 -4.92 -12.14 4.80
C ALA A 100 -3.57 -12.15 4.08
N ALA A 101 -2.88 -11.02 4.16
CA ALA A 101 -1.50 -10.87 3.70
C ALA A 101 -0.62 -10.22 4.77
N VAL A 102 0.68 -10.23 4.52
CA VAL A 102 1.67 -9.56 5.36
C VAL A 102 2.23 -8.35 4.62
N LEU A 103 2.01 -7.15 5.15
CA LEU A 103 2.67 -5.94 4.70
C LEU A 103 4.09 -5.88 5.27
N LYS A 104 5.06 -5.65 4.40
CA LYS A 104 6.48 -5.46 4.72
C LYS A 104 7.03 -4.23 4.00
N LEU A 105 8.20 -3.77 4.41
CA LEU A 105 8.93 -2.71 3.72
C LEU A 105 10.21 -3.27 3.08
N ALA A 106 10.53 -2.78 1.89
CA ALA A 106 11.75 -3.15 1.18
C ALA A 106 12.52 -1.90 0.71
N LEU A 107 13.84 -1.95 0.74
CA LEU A 107 14.71 -0.94 0.15
C LEU A 107 15.19 -1.43 -1.22
N HIS A 108 14.93 -0.65 -2.25
CA HIS A 108 15.49 -0.84 -3.58
C HIS A 108 16.91 -0.30 -3.62
N ILE A 109 17.85 -1.17 -3.98
CA ILE A 109 19.27 -0.86 -4.11
C ILE A 109 19.64 -1.08 -5.58
N PRO A 110 19.76 0.00 -6.38
CA PRO A 110 20.15 -0.13 -7.77
C PRO A 110 21.57 -0.69 -7.88
N LYS A 111 21.77 -1.61 -8.82
CA LYS A 111 23.08 -2.08 -9.30
C LYS A 111 23.19 -1.71 -10.78
N LYS A 112 24.38 -1.93 -11.36
CA LYS A 112 24.68 -1.51 -12.75
C LYS A 112 23.68 -2.09 -13.76
N ASP A 113 23.43 -3.39 -13.67
CA ASP A 113 22.58 -4.14 -14.64
C ASP A 113 21.40 -4.86 -13.95
N SER A 114 21.20 -4.61 -12.65
CA SER A 114 20.19 -5.30 -11.84
C SER A 114 19.81 -4.46 -10.63
N TYR A 115 18.98 -5.01 -9.76
CA TYR A 115 18.67 -4.41 -8.47
C TYR A 115 18.68 -5.47 -7.38
N GLN A 116 18.85 -5.01 -6.15
CA GLN A 116 18.64 -5.81 -4.95
C GLN A 116 17.49 -5.21 -4.15
N LEU A 117 16.66 -6.06 -3.55
CA LEU A 117 15.67 -5.66 -2.56
C LEU A 117 16.13 -6.14 -1.19
N GLU A 118 16.43 -5.18 -0.31
CA GLU A 118 16.65 -5.49 1.11
C GLU A 118 15.30 -5.46 1.83
N ILE A 119 14.83 -6.63 2.27
CA ILE A 119 13.55 -6.79 2.96
C ILE A 119 13.77 -6.60 4.46
N PHE A 120 13.02 -5.67 5.06
CA PHE A 120 13.11 -5.39 6.49
C PHE A 120 12.24 -6.36 7.28
N LYS A 121 12.63 -6.66 8.52
CA LYS A 121 11.87 -7.54 9.45
C LYS A 121 10.54 -6.93 9.92
N TYR A 122 10.31 -5.67 9.58
CA TYR A 122 9.07 -4.94 9.86
C TYR A 122 7.89 -5.59 9.15
N GLN A 123 6.85 -5.92 9.89
CA GLN A 123 5.66 -6.54 9.33
C GLN A 123 4.37 -6.12 10.02
N LYS A 124 3.30 -6.08 9.25
CA LYS A 124 1.92 -5.89 9.70
C LYS A 124 1.04 -6.94 9.04
N ARG A 125 0.14 -7.55 9.80
CA ARG A 125 -0.88 -8.43 9.23
C ARG A 125 -2.03 -7.56 8.71
N ILE A 126 -2.53 -7.87 7.53
CA ILE A 126 -3.67 -7.18 6.93
C ILE A 126 -4.70 -8.22 6.54
N THR A 127 -5.92 -8.07 7.06
CA THR A 127 -7.06 -8.93 6.75
C THR A 127 -8.13 -8.22 5.90
N ASP A 128 -8.17 -6.89 5.92
CA ASP A 128 -9.09 -6.11 5.10
C ASP A 128 -8.42 -5.70 3.77
N ILE A 129 -8.35 -6.65 2.84
CA ILE A 129 -7.87 -6.44 1.47
C ILE A 129 -9.04 -6.62 0.50
N ARG A 130 -9.21 -5.67 -0.43
CA ARG A 130 -10.22 -5.74 -1.49
C ARG A 130 -9.66 -5.36 -2.85
N PHE A 131 -10.06 -6.11 -3.86
CA PHE A 131 -9.88 -5.80 -5.27
C PHE A 131 -11.22 -5.30 -5.78
N MET A 132 -11.24 -4.10 -6.38
CA MET A 132 -12.49 -3.38 -6.66
C MET A 132 -12.43 -2.69 -8.01
N THR A 133 -13.61 -2.52 -8.60
CA THR A 133 -13.87 -1.70 -9.78
C THR A 133 -13.87 -0.21 -9.42
N GLU A 134 -13.81 0.66 -10.43
CA GLU A 134 -13.91 2.10 -10.19
C GLU A 134 -15.26 2.53 -9.59
N SER A 135 -16.34 1.84 -9.93
CA SER A 135 -17.68 2.12 -9.40
C SER A 135 -17.74 1.84 -7.89
N GLU A 136 -17.23 0.69 -7.45
CA GLU A 136 -17.14 0.35 -6.02
C GLU A 136 -16.19 1.29 -5.26
N ALA A 137 -15.09 1.70 -5.91
CA ALA A 137 -14.14 2.65 -5.34
C ALA A 137 -14.74 4.05 -5.13
N ALA A 138 -15.76 4.44 -5.91
CA ALA A 138 -16.45 5.72 -5.76
C ALA A 138 -17.29 5.80 -4.48
N GLU A 139 -17.72 4.66 -3.94
CA GLU A 139 -18.52 4.56 -2.71
C GLU A 139 -17.65 4.69 -1.44
N ASP A 140 -16.36 4.34 -1.51
CA ASP A 140 -15.41 4.54 -0.41
C ASP A 140 -14.84 5.96 -0.46
N PHE A 141 -15.10 6.76 0.59
CA PHE A 141 -14.67 8.16 0.68
C PHE A 141 -13.15 8.33 0.56
N ILE A 142 -12.36 7.47 1.20
CA ILE A 142 -10.90 7.56 1.18
C ILE A 142 -10.36 7.11 -0.18
N VAL A 143 -10.90 6.03 -0.73
CA VAL A 143 -10.48 5.53 -2.04
C VAL A 143 -10.84 6.55 -3.13
N SER A 144 -12.08 7.03 -3.19
CA SER A 144 -12.50 8.05 -4.16
C SER A 144 -11.69 9.36 -4.08
N ARG A 145 -11.27 9.79 -2.88
CA ARG A 145 -10.33 10.91 -2.70
C ARG A 145 -8.93 10.57 -3.21
N SER A 146 -8.44 9.35 -2.95
CA SER A 146 -7.14 8.86 -3.42
C SER A 146 -7.07 8.88 -4.95
N MET A 147 -8.12 8.41 -5.63
CA MET A 147 -8.23 8.41 -7.08
C MET A 147 -8.17 9.83 -7.67
N ARG A 148 -8.83 10.79 -7.03
CA ARG A 148 -8.77 12.21 -7.44
C ARG A 148 -7.37 12.79 -7.29
N ASN A 149 -6.70 12.48 -6.18
CA ASN A 149 -5.33 12.94 -5.91
C ASN A 149 -4.34 12.39 -6.95
N LEU A 150 -4.44 11.10 -7.31
CA LEU A 150 -3.59 10.51 -8.35
C LEU A 150 -3.79 11.12 -9.74
N ARG A 151 -5.00 11.58 -10.05
CA ARG A 151 -5.31 12.21 -11.35
C ARG A 151 -4.85 13.67 -11.43
N ASN A 152 -4.88 14.39 -10.31
CA ASN A 152 -4.46 15.79 -10.21
C ASN A 152 -3.40 15.94 -9.11
N PRO A 153 -2.16 15.46 -9.33
CA PRO A 153 -1.08 15.67 -8.39
C PRO A 153 -0.84 17.19 -8.26
N SER A 154 -1.10 17.73 -7.07
CA SER A 154 -0.89 19.15 -6.75
C SER A 154 0.60 19.49 -6.67
#